data_AF-A0A8J4HFA6-F1
#
_entry.id   AF-A0A8J4HFA6-F1
#
_cell.length_a   1.000
_cell.length_b   1.000
_cell.length_c   1.000
_cell.angle_alpha   90.00
_cell.angle_beta   90.00
_cell.angle_gamma   90.00
#
_symmetry.space_group_name_H-M   'P 1'
#
loop_
_entity.id
_entity.type
_entity.pdbx_description
1 polymer ?
#
loop_
_entity_poly.entity_id
_entity_poly.type
_entity_poly.pdbx_seq_one_letter_code
_entity_poly.pdbx_strand_id
1 'polypeptide(L)'
;MLPGLSSARREPPAVEVAIATWLLRASVPQQDKAQANPLGADPADITAGQEIFKQKCEICHGYDGSGRTEIGSGEYPRPPALRALNITSLTDGELFYYIRNGIRNTGMPAWNMPDRQLWQVVAYLRHLPQVAALMPPTTGPTGLLTQAEPPAARMTGGAMPGNAVIGAHYVGSAACKTCHLAIYDRWRQTRMANVVRDPRAHPEAIIPDLSKPNPLVQFTKDDIALVYGSKWKQRYFKKVGDDYFVLPAMWDIYHRVWRKSVVEIGEDWWASLYPPDNMQRPTGPLCDGCHSVNYDITTKTVTEWNVGCERCHGAGSAHVAAPTRANIINPAGLDYVNANDTCIQCHSQGRPPGNPINGTYYDWPVGFHMGLNLADFWKLEAHRLGDTNFYHFADGTAHKNRMQGNDFVQSLMYARGVTCFSCHDPHGSKNDAMLRKPANSPCQDCHGPNTQNGPHTTTIEAHTHHKPGSPGSACIACHMPKIEKTIADINVSSHTFRFITPAETDALGIPNACNVCHTDKTTTWAAAALQTWGDRSPWRMGN
;
A
#
# COMPACT_ATOMS: atom_id res chain seq x y z
N MET A 1 -28.46 22.08 -34.70
CA MET A 1 -27.61 20.87 -34.61
C MET A 1 -26.26 21.23 -35.20
N LEU A 2 -25.09 21.09 -34.58
CA LEU A 2 -24.60 20.67 -33.26
C LEU A 2 -23.24 21.41 -33.10
N PRO A 3 -22.82 21.77 -31.88
CA PRO A 3 -21.57 21.15 -31.42
C PRO A 3 -21.57 20.87 -29.92
N GLY A 4 -20.99 19.73 -29.53
CA GLY A 4 -20.60 19.47 -28.14
C GLY A 4 -21.32 18.27 -27.52
N LEU A 5 -20.55 17.21 -27.28
CA LEU A 5 -20.91 16.00 -26.54
C LEU A 5 -22.04 15.21 -27.19
N SER A 6 -21.67 14.51 -28.26
CA SER A 6 -22.46 13.43 -28.83
C SER A 6 -22.48 12.32 -27.78
N SER A 7 -23.54 12.23 -27.00
CA SER A 7 -23.81 11.07 -26.15
C SER A 7 -24.87 10.22 -26.85
N ALA A 8 -24.63 8.92 -26.95
CA ALA A 8 -25.60 8.01 -27.57
C ALA A 8 -25.58 6.63 -26.90
N ARG A 9 -26.77 6.11 -26.63
CA ARG A 9 -26.95 4.80 -25.98
C ARG A 9 -26.77 3.62 -26.94
N ARG A 10 -26.95 3.83 -28.26
CA ARG A 10 -26.88 2.76 -29.26
C ARG A 10 -25.48 2.68 -29.88
N GLU A 11 -24.98 1.46 -30.08
CA GLU A 11 -23.73 1.24 -30.82
C GLU A 11 -23.90 1.55 -32.32
N PRO A 12 -22.91 2.19 -32.98
CA PRO A 12 -22.93 2.44 -34.40
C PRO A 12 -22.88 1.11 -35.19
N PRO A 13 -23.56 1.00 -36.34
CA PRO A 13 -23.36 -0.11 -37.27
C PRO A 13 -21.90 -0.20 -37.73
N ALA A 14 -21.41 -1.42 -38.01
CA ALA A 14 -20.02 -1.64 -38.43
C ALA A 14 -19.60 -0.82 -39.67
N VAL A 15 -20.52 -0.58 -40.60
CA VAL A 15 -20.28 0.25 -41.79
C VAL A 15 -20.02 1.72 -41.44
N GLU A 16 -20.72 2.25 -40.43
CA GLU A 16 -20.52 3.62 -39.94
C GLU A 16 -19.13 3.75 -39.31
N VAL A 17 -18.76 2.77 -38.46
CA VAL A 17 -17.42 2.71 -37.84
C VAL A 17 -16.31 2.65 -38.89
N ALA A 18 -16.49 1.83 -39.93
CA ALA A 18 -15.51 1.68 -41.01
C ALA A 18 -15.32 2.99 -41.80
N ILE A 19 -16.40 3.65 -42.20
CA ILE A 19 -16.36 4.92 -42.94
C ILE A 19 -15.76 6.03 -42.08
N ALA A 20 -16.19 6.14 -40.82
CA ALA A 20 -15.68 7.15 -39.89
C ALA A 20 -14.18 6.96 -39.61
N THR A 21 -13.72 5.71 -39.44
CA THR A 21 -12.30 5.39 -39.25
C THR A 21 -11.48 5.71 -40.50
N TRP A 22 -11.99 5.40 -41.69
CA TRP A 22 -11.33 5.75 -42.94
C TRP A 22 -11.20 7.27 -43.12
N LEU A 23 -12.29 8.02 -42.89
CA LEU A 23 -12.28 9.49 -42.96
C LEU A 23 -11.29 10.10 -41.96
N LEU A 24 -11.28 9.60 -40.72
CA LEU A 24 -10.35 10.05 -39.68
C LEU A 24 -8.90 9.89 -40.13
N ARG A 25 -8.51 8.69 -40.59
CA ARG A 25 -7.14 8.44 -41.05
C ARG A 25 -6.80 9.19 -42.33
N ALA A 26 -7.75 9.36 -43.24
CA ALA A 26 -7.56 10.14 -44.46
C ALA A 26 -7.38 11.64 -44.17
N SER A 27 -7.87 12.14 -43.03
CA SER A 27 -7.78 13.55 -42.64
C SER A 27 -6.40 13.99 -42.14
N VAL A 28 -5.49 13.06 -41.82
CA VAL A 28 -4.12 13.38 -41.38
C VAL A 28 -3.22 13.60 -42.61
N PRO A 29 -2.57 14.77 -42.76
CA PRO A 29 -1.63 15.03 -43.86
C PRO A 29 -0.50 14.01 -43.93
N GLN A 30 -0.08 13.63 -45.14
CA GLN A 30 0.93 12.58 -45.34
C GLN A 30 2.27 12.91 -44.67
N GLN A 31 2.65 14.20 -44.66
CA GLN A 31 3.85 14.69 -43.97
C GLN A 31 3.79 14.48 -42.45
N ASP A 32 2.60 14.60 -41.84
CA ASP A 32 2.41 14.42 -40.41
C ASP A 32 2.41 12.94 -40.05
N LYS A 33 1.79 12.09 -40.88
CA LYS A 33 1.86 10.62 -40.72
C LYS A 33 3.30 10.09 -40.76
N ALA A 34 4.16 10.72 -41.54
CA ALA A 34 5.55 10.30 -41.71
C ALA A 34 6.46 10.66 -40.52
N GLN A 35 5.98 11.46 -39.57
CA GLN A 35 6.77 11.80 -38.39
C GLN A 35 6.95 10.58 -37.47
N ALA A 36 8.19 10.37 -37.04
CA ALA A 36 8.55 9.37 -36.04
C ALA A 36 8.80 10.05 -34.70
N ASN A 37 8.52 9.35 -33.60
CA ASN A 37 8.78 9.89 -32.27
C ASN A 37 10.30 10.08 -32.04
N PRO A 38 10.79 11.31 -31.81
CA PRO A 38 12.22 11.58 -31.66
C PRO A 38 12.80 11.13 -30.30
N LEU A 39 11.96 10.75 -29.32
CA LEU A 39 12.40 10.44 -27.95
C LEU A 39 12.82 8.98 -27.74
N GLY A 40 12.51 8.08 -28.68
CA GLY A 40 12.81 6.65 -28.55
C GLY A 40 12.07 5.97 -27.39
N ALA A 41 12.67 4.94 -26.80
CA ALA A 41 12.10 4.13 -25.71
C ALA A 41 12.74 4.43 -24.33
N ASP A 42 13.17 5.67 -24.10
CA ASP A 42 13.72 6.08 -22.80
C ASP A 42 12.65 5.93 -21.70
N PRO A 43 12.89 5.12 -20.65
CA PRO A 43 11.96 4.97 -19.53
C PRO A 43 11.54 6.30 -18.88
N ALA A 44 12.42 7.29 -18.81
CA ALA A 44 12.10 8.58 -18.20
C ALA A 44 11.05 9.37 -19.00
N ASP A 45 11.12 9.34 -20.33
CA ASP A 45 10.14 9.99 -21.22
C ASP A 45 8.82 9.21 -21.25
N ILE A 46 8.86 7.88 -21.13
CA ILE A 46 7.65 7.04 -20.98
C ILE A 46 6.93 7.36 -19.66
N THR A 47 7.67 7.45 -18.55
CA THR A 47 7.11 7.82 -17.24
C THR A 47 6.53 9.24 -17.25
N ALA A 48 7.22 10.21 -17.88
CA ALA A 48 6.68 11.56 -18.05
C ALA A 48 5.39 11.56 -18.87
N GLY A 49 5.33 10.75 -19.94
CA GLY A 49 4.15 10.55 -20.77
C GLY A 49 2.97 9.92 -20.01
N GLN A 50 3.25 8.94 -19.15
CA GLN A 50 2.25 8.32 -18.28
C GLN A 50 1.62 9.35 -17.33
N GLU A 51 2.42 10.23 -16.74
CA GLU A 51 1.92 11.25 -15.82
C GLU A 51 1.02 12.27 -16.53
N ILE A 52 1.39 12.67 -17.75
CA ILE A 52 0.54 13.52 -18.59
C ILE A 52 -0.77 12.79 -18.94
N PHE A 53 -0.70 11.50 -19.29
CA PHE A 53 -1.89 10.69 -19.60
C PHE A 53 -2.85 10.59 -18.42
N LYS A 54 -2.35 10.36 -17.20
CA LYS A 54 -3.16 10.33 -15.96
C LYS A 54 -3.91 11.65 -15.76
N GLN A 55 -3.24 12.77 -15.96
CA GLN A 55 -3.82 14.10 -15.71
C GLN A 55 -4.84 14.53 -16.78
N LYS A 56 -4.70 14.06 -18.02
CA LYS A 56 -5.43 14.62 -19.17
C LYS A 56 -6.29 13.62 -19.94
N CYS A 57 -5.89 12.37 -20.01
CA CYS A 57 -6.48 11.38 -20.91
C CYS A 57 -7.23 10.27 -20.17
N GLU A 58 -6.83 9.95 -18.93
CA GLU A 58 -7.39 8.87 -18.13
C GLU A 58 -8.90 9.00 -17.91
N ILE A 59 -9.40 10.22 -17.76
CA ILE A 59 -10.82 10.47 -17.49
C ILE A 59 -11.75 9.88 -18.56
N CYS A 60 -11.30 9.82 -19.82
CA CYS A 60 -12.05 9.20 -20.92
C CYS A 60 -11.51 7.82 -21.30
N HIS A 61 -10.18 7.66 -21.34
CA HIS A 61 -9.57 6.43 -21.86
C HIS A 61 -9.32 5.34 -20.81
N GLY A 62 -9.48 5.65 -19.53
CA GLY A 62 -9.16 4.76 -18.41
C GLY A 62 -7.65 4.58 -18.24
N TYR A 63 -7.21 4.33 -17.01
CA TYR A 63 -5.79 4.06 -16.72
C TYR A 63 -5.30 2.82 -17.46
N ASP A 64 -6.17 1.80 -17.56
CA ASP A 64 -5.93 0.54 -18.26
C ASP A 64 -6.11 0.66 -19.79
N GLY A 65 -6.37 1.86 -20.30
CA GLY A 65 -6.63 2.10 -21.72
C GLY A 65 -7.90 1.42 -22.24
N SER A 66 -8.86 1.04 -21.38
CA SER A 66 -10.08 0.34 -21.81
C SER A 66 -11.17 1.24 -22.38
N GLY A 67 -11.12 2.54 -22.11
CA GLY A 67 -12.22 3.48 -22.40
C GLY A 67 -13.45 3.31 -21.48
N ARG A 68 -13.42 2.37 -20.53
CA ARG A 68 -14.54 2.06 -19.63
C ARG A 68 -14.52 2.93 -18.38
N THR A 69 -14.63 4.24 -18.57
CA THR A 69 -14.84 5.20 -17.47
C THR A 69 -16.28 5.69 -17.46
N GLU A 70 -16.70 6.36 -16.39
CA GLU A 70 -18.02 6.98 -16.31
C GLU A 70 -18.25 7.95 -17.48
N ILE A 71 -17.25 8.77 -17.80
CA ILE A 71 -17.32 9.71 -18.93
C ILE A 71 -17.16 8.96 -20.26
N GLY A 72 -16.10 8.17 -20.40
CA GLY A 72 -15.77 7.49 -21.66
C GLY A 72 -16.91 6.59 -22.17
N SER A 73 -17.59 5.87 -21.28
CA SER A 73 -18.69 4.98 -21.68
C SER A 73 -19.92 5.73 -22.22
N GLY A 74 -20.05 7.03 -21.88
CA GLY A 74 -21.15 7.91 -22.27
C GLY A 74 -20.92 8.70 -23.56
N GLU A 75 -19.68 8.77 -24.07
CA GLU A 75 -19.33 9.50 -25.30
C GLU A 75 -19.72 8.74 -26.57
N TYR A 76 -19.91 9.49 -27.67
CA TYR A 76 -20.18 9.00 -29.01
C TYR A 76 -19.40 9.82 -30.06
N PRO A 77 -18.49 9.22 -30.82
CA PRO A 77 -18.00 7.86 -30.63
C PRO A 77 -17.34 7.67 -29.26
N ARG A 78 -17.48 6.47 -28.68
CA ARG A 78 -16.80 6.09 -27.44
C ARG A 78 -15.28 6.19 -27.63
N PRO A 79 -14.51 6.58 -26.58
CA PRO A 79 -13.08 6.50 -26.63
C PRO A 79 -12.73 5.03 -26.91
N PRO A 80 -11.92 4.78 -27.95
CA PRO A 80 -11.57 3.43 -28.27
C PRO A 80 -10.72 2.85 -27.13
N ALA A 81 -10.86 1.54 -26.91
CA ALA A 81 -10.00 0.82 -25.98
C ALA A 81 -8.57 0.87 -26.53
N LEU A 82 -7.76 1.83 -26.07
CA LEU A 82 -6.37 2.02 -26.46
C LEU A 82 -5.56 0.71 -26.37
N ARG A 83 -5.85 -0.16 -25.40
CA ARG A 83 -5.20 -1.47 -25.28
C ARG A 83 -5.61 -2.50 -26.36
N ALA A 84 -6.80 -2.36 -26.93
CA ALA A 84 -7.39 -3.28 -27.92
C ALA A 84 -7.39 -2.69 -29.33
N LEU A 85 -7.18 -1.37 -29.45
CA LEU A 85 -6.78 -0.74 -30.68
C LEU A 85 -5.49 -1.40 -31.12
N ASN A 86 -5.42 -1.70 -32.41
CA ASN A 86 -4.17 -2.02 -33.06
C ASN A 86 -3.34 -0.72 -33.12
N ILE A 87 -2.88 -0.19 -31.97
CA ILE A 87 -2.09 1.05 -31.90
C ILE A 87 -0.85 0.89 -32.77
N THR A 88 -0.29 -0.31 -32.86
CA THR A 88 0.76 -0.73 -33.82
C THR A 88 0.41 -0.48 -35.29
N SER A 89 -0.87 -0.37 -35.67
CA SER A 89 -1.30 -0.01 -37.04
C SER A 89 -1.42 1.50 -37.30
N LEU A 90 -1.36 2.33 -36.24
CA LEU A 90 -1.22 3.78 -36.36
C LEU A 90 0.26 4.13 -36.36
N THR A 91 0.64 5.15 -37.13
CA THR A 91 1.97 5.77 -37.08
C THR A 91 2.12 6.65 -35.83
N ASP A 92 3.34 6.89 -35.38
CA ASP A 92 3.60 7.83 -34.27
C ASP A 92 3.10 9.24 -34.60
N GLY A 93 3.28 9.66 -35.86
CA GLY A 93 2.74 10.90 -36.41
C GLY A 93 1.21 10.99 -36.36
N GLU A 94 0.47 9.90 -36.65
CA GLU A 94 -0.98 9.87 -36.48
C GLU A 94 -1.39 10.09 -35.01
N LEU A 95 -0.74 9.38 -34.07
CA LEU A 95 -1.03 9.53 -32.63
C LEU A 95 -0.75 10.96 -32.15
N PHE A 96 0.40 11.52 -32.52
CA PHE A 96 0.76 12.90 -32.21
C PHE A 96 -0.26 13.90 -32.78
N TYR A 97 -0.66 13.71 -34.04
CA TYR A 97 -1.63 14.58 -34.71
C TYR A 97 -2.99 14.57 -34.02
N TYR A 98 -3.50 13.40 -33.62
CA TYR A 98 -4.78 13.30 -32.91
C TYR A 98 -4.73 13.92 -31.52
N ILE A 99 -3.64 13.73 -30.76
CA ILE A 99 -3.51 14.33 -29.43
C ILE A 99 -3.41 15.86 -29.54
N ARG A 100 -2.64 16.36 -30.52
CA ARG A 100 -2.45 17.80 -30.72
C ARG A 100 -3.74 18.50 -31.15
N ASN A 101 -4.45 17.92 -32.11
CA ASN A 101 -5.57 18.60 -32.78
C ASN A 101 -6.95 18.16 -32.29
N GLY A 102 -7.03 17.13 -31.45
CA GLY A 102 -8.28 16.47 -31.10
C GLY A 102 -8.90 15.76 -32.30
N ILE A 103 -10.10 15.22 -32.10
CA ILE A 103 -10.86 14.56 -33.16
C ILE A 103 -12.22 15.24 -33.29
N ARG A 104 -12.45 15.87 -34.45
CA ARG A 104 -13.69 16.60 -34.76
C ARG A 104 -14.91 15.69 -34.58
N ASN A 105 -15.99 16.23 -34.03
CA ASN A 105 -17.24 15.53 -33.75
C ASN A 105 -17.12 14.35 -32.77
N THR A 106 -16.16 14.41 -31.83
CA THR A 106 -15.99 13.44 -30.75
C THR A 106 -15.69 14.14 -29.43
N GLY A 107 -15.67 13.41 -28.32
CA GLY A 107 -15.23 13.91 -27.01
C GLY A 107 -13.71 14.12 -26.87
N MET A 108 -12.90 13.81 -27.88
CA MET A 108 -11.43 13.96 -27.82
C MET A 108 -10.99 15.40 -28.10
N PRO A 109 -10.50 16.16 -27.09
CA PRO A 109 -10.13 17.56 -27.25
C PRO A 109 -8.74 17.72 -27.90
N ALA A 110 -8.47 18.92 -28.39
CA ALA A 110 -7.12 19.34 -28.78
C ALA A 110 -6.30 19.71 -27.53
N TRP A 111 -5.06 19.22 -27.45
CA TRP A 111 -4.16 19.54 -26.34
C TRP A 111 -3.07 20.52 -26.77
N ASN A 112 -3.07 21.71 -26.16
CA ASN A 112 -2.01 22.69 -26.34
C ASN A 112 -0.86 22.41 -25.36
N MET A 113 0.11 21.61 -25.79
CA MET A 113 1.28 21.19 -25.01
C MET A 113 2.55 21.30 -25.85
N PRO A 114 3.74 21.50 -25.25
CA PRO A 114 5.01 21.43 -25.98
C PRO A 114 5.15 20.11 -26.73
N ASP A 115 5.71 20.13 -27.93
CA ASP A 115 5.86 18.95 -28.80
C ASP A 115 6.53 17.77 -28.08
N ARG A 116 7.53 18.06 -27.22
CA ARG A 116 8.16 17.02 -26.40
C ARG A 116 7.16 16.28 -25.51
N GLN A 117 6.23 16.98 -24.87
CA GLN A 117 5.21 16.35 -24.01
C GLN A 117 4.23 15.51 -24.80
N LEU A 118 3.84 15.97 -25.99
CA LEU A 118 3.01 15.18 -26.92
C LEU A 118 3.73 13.89 -27.33
N TRP A 119 5.02 13.98 -27.66
CA TRP A 119 5.85 12.81 -27.98
C TRP A 119 6.06 11.86 -26.80
N GLN A 120 6.15 12.38 -25.57
CA GLN A 120 6.17 11.55 -24.35
C GLN A 120 4.87 10.76 -24.18
N VAL A 121 3.70 11.38 -24.41
CA VAL A 121 2.42 10.66 -24.39
C VAL A 121 2.38 9.59 -25.49
N VAL A 122 2.85 9.87 -26.70
CA VAL A 122 2.94 8.87 -27.77
C VAL A 122 3.86 7.71 -27.36
N ALA A 123 5.00 7.99 -26.73
CA ALA A 123 5.90 6.96 -26.21
C ALA A 123 5.20 6.08 -25.15
N TYR A 124 4.43 6.68 -24.24
CA TYR A 124 3.64 5.95 -23.27
C TYR A 124 2.56 5.07 -23.93
N LEU A 125 1.80 5.60 -24.90
CA LEU A 125 0.76 4.84 -25.60
C LEU A 125 1.29 3.59 -26.31
N ARG A 126 2.54 3.61 -26.78
CA ARG A 126 3.21 2.42 -27.34
C ARG A 126 3.52 1.35 -26.29
N HIS A 127 3.70 1.73 -25.03
CA HIS A 127 3.97 0.83 -23.91
C HIS A 127 2.70 0.43 -23.13
N LEU A 128 1.59 1.15 -23.32
CA LEU A 128 0.32 0.92 -22.64
C LEU A 128 -0.22 -0.52 -22.75
N PRO A 129 -0.13 -1.24 -23.89
CA PRO A 129 -0.57 -2.64 -23.95
C PRO A 129 0.19 -3.58 -23.00
N GLN A 130 1.47 -3.31 -22.74
CA GLN A 130 2.28 -4.09 -21.80
C GLN A 130 1.88 -3.78 -20.35
N VAL A 131 1.57 -2.52 -20.05
CA VAL A 131 1.07 -2.10 -18.73
C VAL A 131 -0.34 -2.66 -18.46
N ALA A 132 -1.21 -2.68 -19.47
CA ALA A 132 -2.58 -3.21 -19.36
C ALA A 132 -2.64 -4.75 -19.23
N ALA A 133 -1.67 -5.47 -19.80
CA ALA A 133 -1.56 -6.93 -19.67
C ALA A 133 -1.16 -7.40 -18.26
N LEU A 134 -0.62 -6.50 -17.43
CA LEU A 134 -0.22 -6.76 -16.04
C LEU A 134 -1.37 -6.54 -15.03
N MET A 135 -2.58 -6.16 -15.47
CA MET A 135 -3.73 -5.88 -14.61
C MET A 135 -4.82 -6.95 -14.72
N PRO A 136 -5.45 -7.38 -13.62
CA PRO A 136 -6.61 -8.27 -13.68
C PRO A 136 -7.81 -7.56 -14.34
N PRO A 137 -8.69 -8.30 -15.07
CA PRO A 137 -9.82 -7.70 -15.76
C PRO A 137 -10.80 -7.07 -14.75
N THR A 138 -11.10 -5.78 -14.96
CA THR A 138 -12.11 -5.04 -14.20
C THR A 138 -13.52 -5.58 -14.51
N THR A 139 -14.15 -6.25 -13.54
CA THR A 139 -15.57 -6.62 -13.57
C THR A 139 -16.42 -5.41 -13.20
N GLY A 140 -17.25 -4.95 -14.14
CA GLY A 140 -18.33 -3.99 -13.86
C GLY A 140 -19.47 -4.62 -13.05
N PRO A 141 -20.44 -3.81 -12.58
CA PRO A 141 -21.48 -4.28 -11.68
C PRO A 141 -22.57 -5.02 -12.46
N THR A 142 -22.54 -6.33 -12.41
CA THR A 142 -23.73 -7.19 -12.48
C THR A 142 -23.28 -8.57 -12.00
N GLY A 143 -23.73 -8.95 -10.81
CA GLY A 143 -23.42 -10.26 -10.25
C GLY A 143 -24.02 -11.37 -11.09
N LEU A 144 -23.25 -12.45 -11.28
CA LEU A 144 -23.62 -13.76 -10.78
C LEU A 144 -22.38 -14.64 -10.76
N LEU A 145 -22.18 -15.32 -9.63
CA LEU A 145 -21.11 -16.28 -9.38
C LEU A 145 -21.22 -17.46 -10.35
N THR A 146 -20.11 -17.80 -11.01
CA THR A 146 -19.67 -19.19 -11.13
C THR A 146 -18.16 -19.24 -10.97
N GLN A 147 -17.73 -20.00 -9.96
CA GLN A 147 -16.33 -20.34 -9.73
C GLN A 147 -15.86 -21.24 -10.89
N ALA A 148 -14.81 -20.80 -11.57
CA ALA A 148 -13.89 -21.69 -12.27
C ALA A 148 -12.50 -21.09 -12.10
N GLU A 149 -11.62 -21.82 -11.42
CA GLU A 149 -10.19 -21.47 -11.31
C GLU A 149 -9.58 -21.35 -12.72
N PRO A 150 -8.86 -20.26 -13.04
CA PRO A 150 -8.10 -20.23 -14.29
C PRO A 150 -6.83 -21.09 -14.13
N PRO A 151 -6.45 -21.85 -15.17
CA PRO A 151 -5.26 -22.69 -15.14
C PRO A 151 -4.01 -21.81 -15.02
N ALA A 152 -3.04 -22.30 -14.25
CA ALA A 152 -1.73 -21.73 -14.08
C ALA A 152 -1.00 -21.59 -15.43
N ALA A 153 -1.14 -20.43 -16.07
CA ALA A 153 -0.26 -20.03 -17.16
C ALA A 153 0.98 -19.37 -16.54
N ARG A 154 2.07 -20.14 -16.45
CA ARG A 154 3.43 -19.62 -16.23
C ARG A 154 3.72 -18.55 -17.28
N MET A 155 3.60 -17.28 -16.91
CA MET A 155 4.26 -16.20 -17.65
C MET A 155 5.74 -16.27 -17.32
N THR A 156 6.50 -16.76 -18.28
CA THR A 156 7.96 -16.66 -18.29
C THR A 156 8.34 -15.32 -18.91
N GLY A 157 9.15 -14.53 -18.19
CA GLY A 157 10.05 -13.56 -18.81
C GLY A 157 9.51 -12.14 -19.08
N GLY A 158 9.37 -11.35 -18.03
CA GLY A 158 9.79 -9.94 -18.04
C GLY A 158 10.89 -9.81 -16.99
N ALA A 159 12.08 -9.34 -17.35
CA ALA A 159 13.20 -9.27 -16.43
C ALA A 159 12.85 -8.36 -15.24
N MET A 160 12.50 -8.96 -14.11
CA MET A 160 12.52 -8.32 -12.80
C MET A 160 13.92 -7.74 -12.58
N PRO A 161 14.10 -6.66 -11.80
CA PRO A 161 15.43 -6.23 -11.35
C PRO A 161 16.09 -7.23 -10.37
N GLY A 162 15.83 -8.54 -10.52
CA GLY A 162 16.47 -9.61 -9.76
C GLY A 162 17.99 -9.67 -9.98
N ASN A 163 18.50 -9.19 -11.12
CA ASN A 163 19.94 -9.10 -11.36
C ASN A 163 20.70 -8.23 -10.35
N ALA A 164 20.03 -7.30 -9.65
CA ALA A 164 20.68 -6.48 -8.63
C ALA A 164 21.11 -7.29 -7.39
N VAL A 165 20.43 -8.41 -7.13
CA VAL A 165 20.56 -9.20 -5.90
C VAL A 165 21.14 -10.60 -6.17
N ILE A 166 21.13 -11.07 -7.41
CA ILE A 166 21.68 -12.39 -7.78
C ILE A 166 23.19 -12.44 -7.48
N GLY A 167 23.57 -13.36 -6.58
CA GLY A 167 24.96 -13.56 -6.14
C GLY A 167 25.47 -12.54 -5.11
N ALA A 168 24.65 -11.56 -4.72
CA ALA A 168 24.98 -10.63 -3.64
C ALA A 168 24.64 -11.24 -2.27
N HIS A 169 25.49 -10.98 -1.27
CA HIS A 169 25.22 -11.24 0.14
C HIS A 169 24.93 -9.94 0.90
N TYR A 170 24.28 -10.09 2.05
CA TYR A 170 23.92 -9.00 2.96
C TYR A 170 25.15 -8.51 3.74
N VAL A 171 25.34 -7.19 3.82
CA VAL A 171 26.51 -6.54 4.45
C VAL A 171 26.16 -5.66 5.66
N GLY A 172 24.86 -5.52 5.96
CA GLY A 172 24.36 -4.72 7.06
C GLY A 172 24.36 -3.21 6.78
N SER A 173 23.48 -2.50 7.49
CA SER A 173 23.24 -1.06 7.33
C SER A 173 24.48 -0.21 7.62
N ALA A 174 25.41 -0.70 8.45
CA ALA A 174 26.66 0.00 8.76
C ALA A 174 27.53 0.23 7.51
N ALA A 175 27.51 -0.69 6.54
CA ALA A 175 28.24 -0.55 5.28
C ALA A 175 27.71 0.60 4.41
N CYS A 176 26.43 0.95 4.54
CA CYS A 176 25.79 2.03 3.79
C CYS A 176 26.15 3.42 4.32
N LYS A 177 26.59 3.53 5.59
CA LYS A 177 26.78 4.80 6.30
C LYS A 177 27.77 5.74 5.62
N THR A 178 28.87 5.22 5.08
CA THR A 178 29.96 6.04 4.53
C THR A 178 29.52 6.84 3.30
N CYS A 179 28.68 6.26 2.45
CA CYS A 179 28.16 6.91 1.23
C CYS A 179 26.80 7.61 1.47
N HIS A 180 25.99 7.11 2.41
CA HIS A 180 24.62 7.59 2.66
C HIS A 180 24.41 8.15 4.07
N LEU A 181 25.40 8.89 4.61
CA LEU A 181 25.40 9.34 6.01
C LEU A 181 24.11 10.07 6.42
N ALA A 182 23.60 10.98 5.60
CA ALA A 182 22.38 11.73 5.91
C ALA A 182 21.12 10.85 6.01
N ILE A 183 21.02 9.82 5.17
CA ILE A 183 19.92 8.85 5.22
C ILE A 183 20.10 7.94 6.44
N TYR A 184 21.32 7.43 6.64
CA TYR A 184 21.66 6.58 7.77
C TYR A 184 21.35 7.26 9.11
N ASP A 185 21.71 8.53 9.27
CA ASP A 185 21.50 9.29 10.50
C ASP A 185 20.04 9.55 10.81
N ARG A 186 19.18 9.67 9.80
CA ARG A 186 17.72 9.75 9.98
C ARG A 186 17.15 8.36 10.31
N TRP A 187 17.56 7.33 9.55
CA TRP A 187 17.03 5.98 9.69
C TRP A 187 17.34 5.39 11.08
N ARG A 188 18.57 5.56 11.58
CA ARG A 188 19.00 5.03 12.87
C ARG A 188 18.23 5.60 14.08
N GLN A 189 17.47 6.68 13.90
CA GLN A 189 16.61 7.27 14.92
C GLN A 189 15.18 6.73 14.86
N THR A 190 14.83 6.00 13.81
CA THR A 190 13.48 5.44 13.63
C THR A 190 13.23 4.27 14.56
N ARG A 191 11.95 3.96 14.80
CA ARG A 191 11.59 2.73 15.52
C ARG A 191 11.94 1.48 14.73
N MET A 192 11.98 1.53 13.40
CA MET A 192 12.41 0.42 12.55
C MET A 192 13.86 -0.01 12.86
N ALA A 193 14.76 0.95 13.05
CA ALA A 193 16.16 0.72 13.41
C ALA A 193 16.38 0.35 14.89
N ASN A 194 15.34 0.43 15.73
CA ASN A 194 15.44 0.30 17.18
C ASN A 194 14.28 -0.54 17.78
N VAL A 195 13.66 -1.41 16.98
CA VAL A 195 12.54 -2.25 17.42
C VAL A 195 13.02 -3.37 18.34
N VAL A 196 14.21 -3.90 18.10
CA VAL A 196 14.91 -4.91 18.90
C VAL A 196 16.18 -4.30 19.50
N ARG A 197 16.31 -4.37 20.82
CA ARG A 197 17.45 -3.81 21.56
C ARG A 197 18.06 -4.84 22.51
N ASP A 198 19.37 -4.97 22.49
CA ASP A 198 20.12 -5.68 23.53
C ASP A 198 20.26 -4.74 24.75
N PRO A 199 19.65 -5.05 25.90
CA PRO A 199 19.70 -4.20 27.08
C PRO A 199 21.07 -4.15 27.77
N ARG A 200 22.02 -5.02 27.41
CA ARG A 200 23.41 -4.94 27.89
C ARG A 200 24.15 -3.80 27.21
N ALA A 201 23.92 -3.62 25.90
CA ALA A 201 24.43 -2.49 25.14
C ALA A 201 23.58 -1.21 25.34
N HIS A 202 22.28 -1.39 25.59
CA HIS A 202 21.29 -0.32 25.72
C HIS A 202 20.45 -0.47 26.99
N PRO A 203 21.02 -0.20 28.18
CA PRO A 203 20.31 -0.36 29.45
C PRO A 203 19.01 0.44 29.54
N GLU A 204 18.93 1.58 28.83
CA GLU A 204 17.76 2.45 28.72
C GLU A 204 16.59 1.80 27.97
N ALA A 205 16.83 0.70 27.24
CA ALA A 205 15.80 0.00 26.50
C ALA A 205 14.78 -0.69 27.43
N ILE A 206 15.12 -0.98 28.69
CA ILE A 206 14.15 -1.48 29.67
C ILE A 206 13.52 -0.26 30.35
N ILE A 207 12.26 0.03 30.01
CA ILE A 207 11.53 1.19 30.54
C ILE A 207 11.09 1.00 32.01
N PRO A 208 10.51 -0.15 32.43
CA PRO A 208 10.05 -0.29 33.80
C PRO A 208 11.20 -0.55 34.77
N ASP A 209 10.96 -0.17 36.02
CA ASP A 209 11.82 -0.51 37.14
C ASP A 209 11.59 -1.96 37.57
N LEU A 210 12.52 -2.85 37.20
CA LEU A 210 12.48 -4.28 37.54
C LEU A 210 12.84 -4.56 39.01
N SER A 211 13.31 -3.57 39.78
CA SER A 211 13.58 -3.77 41.22
C SER A 211 12.30 -3.87 42.05
N LYS A 212 11.17 -3.42 41.49
CA LYS A 212 9.86 -3.47 42.15
C LYS A 212 9.23 -4.86 41.93
N PRO A 213 8.94 -5.62 43.01
CA PRO A 213 8.32 -6.93 42.88
C PRO A 213 6.99 -6.86 42.14
N ASN A 214 6.77 -7.79 41.23
CA ASN A 214 5.48 -7.96 40.55
C ASN A 214 5.22 -9.44 40.30
N PRO A 215 4.01 -9.96 40.58
CA PRO A 215 3.72 -11.40 40.46
C PRO A 215 3.83 -11.94 39.03
N LEU A 216 3.73 -11.10 38.00
CA LEU A 216 3.90 -11.52 36.61
C LEU A 216 5.38 -11.58 36.20
N VAL A 217 6.23 -10.80 36.86
CA VAL A 217 7.66 -10.67 36.52
C VAL A 217 8.44 -11.75 37.25
N GLN A 218 8.56 -12.91 36.61
CA GLN A 218 9.27 -14.08 37.13
C GLN A 218 10.69 -14.22 36.56
N PHE A 219 11.31 -13.09 36.21
CA PHE A 219 12.64 -13.02 35.62
C PHE A 219 13.40 -11.79 36.11
N THR A 220 14.71 -11.82 35.99
CA THR A 220 15.60 -10.72 36.35
C THR A 220 16.08 -9.97 35.11
N LYS A 221 16.75 -8.82 35.30
CA LYS A 221 17.38 -8.09 34.20
C LYS A 221 18.39 -8.95 33.43
N ASP A 222 19.10 -9.84 34.12
CA ASP A 222 20.15 -10.68 33.53
C ASP A 222 19.58 -11.79 32.61
N ASP A 223 18.32 -12.16 32.81
CA ASP A 223 17.59 -13.09 31.93
C ASP A 223 17.22 -12.47 30.58
N ILE A 224 17.20 -11.14 30.47
CA ILE A 224 16.73 -10.42 29.28
C ILE A 224 17.89 -10.29 28.29
N ALA A 225 17.82 -11.07 27.22
CA ALA A 225 18.74 -10.99 26.10
C ALA A 225 18.32 -9.91 25.08
N LEU A 226 17.01 -9.74 24.84
CA LEU A 226 16.48 -8.73 23.92
C LEU A 226 15.21 -8.08 24.49
N VAL A 227 14.97 -6.83 24.11
CA VAL A 227 13.74 -6.07 24.35
C VAL A 227 13.12 -5.69 23.00
N TYR A 228 11.86 -6.05 22.77
CA TYR A 228 11.13 -5.65 21.56
C TYR A 228 10.11 -4.56 21.89
N GLY A 229 10.18 -3.44 21.20
CA GLY A 229 9.17 -2.38 21.21
C GLY A 229 9.45 -1.22 22.18
N SER A 230 8.97 -0.04 21.78
CA SER A 230 9.20 1.24 22.50
C SER A 230 8.04 2.25 22.40
N LYS A 231 6.94 1.93 21.70
CA LYS A 231 5.76 2.83 21.56
C LYS A 231 4.59 2.43 22.44
N TRP A 232 4.07 1.21 22.26
CA TRP A 232 2.86 0.75 22.93
C TRP A 232 3.14 -0.26 24.04
N LYS A 233 4.06 -1.19 23.78
CA LYS A 233 4.40 -2.28 24.69
C LYS A 233 5.86 -2.70 24.54
N GLN A 234 6.42 -3.28 25.60
CA GLN A 234 7.73 -3.96 25.57
C GLN A 234 7.55 -5.45 25.87
N ARG A 235 8.12 -6.29 25.02
CA ARG A 235 8.31 -7.72 25.29
C ARG A 235 9.77 -7.98 25.58
N TYR A 236 10.02 -8.93 26.47
CA TYR A 236 11.35 -9.30 26.92
C TYR A 236 11.63 -10.73 26.49
N PHE A 237 12.86 -11.01 26.10
CA PHE A 237 13.21 -12.30 25.52
C PHE A 237 14.45 -12.87 26.18
N LYS A 238 14.42 -14.17 26.45
CA LYS A 238 15.55 -14.93 26.96
C LYS A 238 16.18 -15.73 25.84
N LYS A 239 17.52 -15.74 25.78
CA LYS A 239 18.26 -16.60 24.84
C LYS A 239 18.44 -17.99 25.45
N VAL A 240 18.13 -19.04 24.69
CA VAL A 240 18.37 -20.45 25.06
C VAL A 240 18.95 -21.17 23.85
N GLY A 241 20.21 -21.58 23.94
CA GLY A 241 20.98 -22.02 22.77
C GLY A 241 21.08 -20.89 21.74
N ASP A 242 20.69 -21.18 20.50
CA ASP A 242 20.70 -20.21 19.39
C ASP A 242 19.35 -19.51 19.18
N ASP A 243 18.30 -19.88 19.94
CA ASP A 243 16.97 -19.27 19.85
C ASP A 243 16.70 -18.26 20.97
N TYR A 244 15.69 -17.43 20.75
CA TYR A 244 15.11 -16.56 21.78
C TYR A 244 13.66 -16.94 22.07
N PHE A 245 13.24 -16.77 23.31
CA PHE A 245 11.92 -17.14 23.81
C PHE A 245 11.31 -15.98 24.59
N VAL A 246 10.00 -15.79 24.46
CA VAL A 246 9.26 -14.69 25.08
C VAL A 246 9.13 -14.92 26.59
N LEU A 247 9.60 -13.98 27.41
CA LEU A 247 9.38 -14.01 28.86
C LEU A 247 7.90 -13.73 29.21
N PRO A 248 7.38 -14.25 30.33
CA PRO A 248 5.94 -14.33 30.59
C PRO A 248 5.23 -12.99 30.87
N ALA A 249 5.98 -11.89 31.02
CA ALA A 249 5.42 -10.56 31.24
C ALA A 249 5.85 -9.58 30.15
N MET A 250 4.93 -8.67 29.80
CA MET A 250 5.18 -7.52 28.94
C MET A 250 4.82 -6.24 29.68
N TRP A 251 5.51 -5.16 29.34
CA TRP A 251 5.21 -3.84 29.87
C TRP A 251 4.27 -3.10 28.93
N ASP A 252 3.11 -2.69 29.43
CA ASP A 252 2.23 -1.74 28.76
C ASP A 252 2.78 -0.33 29.00
N ILE A 253 3.35 0.28 27.96
CA ILE A 253 4.03 1.58 28.06
C ILE A 253 3.02 2.69 28.37
N TYR A 254 1.81 2.60 27.78
CA TYR A 254 0.82 3.64 27.88
C TYR A 254 0.20 3.69 29.28
N HIS A 255 -0.23 2.53 29.78
CA HIS A 255 -0.85 2.42 31.11
C HIS A 255 0.15 2.29 32.24
N ARG A 256 1.43 2.06 31.93
CA ARG A 256 2.52 1.85 32.90
C ARG A 256 2.22 0.70 33.86
N VAL A 257 1.78 -0.43 33.30
CA VAL A 257 1.46 -1.66 34.06
C VAL A 257 2.07 -2.89 33.41
N TRP A 258 2.37 -3.89 34.23
CA TRP A 258 2.73 -5.23 33.77
C TRP A 258 1.50 -5.99 33.30
N ARG A 259 1.62 -6.68 32.17
CA ARG A 259 0.60 -7.58 31.62
C ARG A 259 1.23 -8.93 31.27
N LYS A 260 0.40 -9.98 31.20
CA LYS A 260 0.85 -11.28 30.69
C LYS A 260 1.30 -11.15 29.24
N SER A 261 2.42 -11.78 28.89
CA SER A 261 2.96 -11.81 27.53
C SER A 261 2.82 -13.21 26.96
N VAL A 262 1.59 -13.67 26.77
CA VAL A 262 1.26 -14.97 26.17
C VAL A 262 0.32 -14.70 25.00
N VAL A 263 0.38 -15.56 23.99
CA VAL A 263 -0.63 -15.60 22.90
C VAL A 263 -1.54 -16.79 23.20
N GLU A 264 -2.78 -16.52 23.58
CA GLU A 264 -3.73 -17.56 23.94
C GLU A 264 -4.24 -18.29 22.68
N ILE A 265 -4.76 -19.51 22.84
CA ILE A 265 -5.38 -20.24 21.74
C ILE A 265 -6.57 -19.42 21.22
N GLY A 266 -6.59 -19.14 19.92
CA GLY A 266 -7.58 -18.26 19.29
C GLY A 266 -7.14 -16.80 19.12
N GLU A 267 -6.02 -16.39 19.73
CA GLU A 267 -5.40 -15.07 19.53
C GLU A 267 -4.32 -15.05 18.43
N ASP A 268 -4.09 -16.15 17.73
CA ASP A 268 -3.41 -16.19 16.44
C ASP A 268 -3.62 -17.55 15.76
N TRP A 269 -3.39 -17.64 14.45
CA TRP A 269 -3.60 -18.88 13.70
C TRP A 269 -2.62 -19.98 14.12
N TRP A 270 -1.39 -19.59 14.48
CA TRP A 270 -0.34 -20.52 14.90
C TRP A 270 -0.44 -20.89 16.39
N ALA A 271 -1.26 -20.21 17.19
CA ALA A 271 -1.31 -20.40 18.63
C ALA A 271 -1.70 -21.83 19.05
N SER A 272 -2.51 -22.52 18.24
CA SER A 272 -2.89 -23.92 18.45
C SER A 272 -1.86 -24.93 17.92
N LEU A 273 -0.89 -24.48 17.11
CA LEU A 273 0.15 -25.32 16.49
C LEU A 273 1.41 -25.41 17.35
N TYR A 274 1.57 -24.50 18.30
CA TYR A 274 2.67 -24.48 19.27
C TYR A 274 2.14 -24.73 20.68
N PRO A 275 2.90 -25.43 21.56
CA PRO A 275 2.54 -25.57 22.96
C PRO A 275 2.28 -24.20 23.61
N PRO A 276 1.33 -24.08 24.56
CA PRO A 276 0.95 -22.80 25.16
C PRO A 276 2.07 -22.13 25.97
N ASP A 277 3.09 -22.88 26.36
CA ASP A 277 4.27 -22.38 27.04
C ASP A 277 5.17 -21.58 26.09
N ASN A 278 5.44 -20.32 26.44
CA ASN A 278 6.33 -19.46 25.67
C ASN A 278 7.76 -20.00 25.53
N MET A 279 8.24 -20.78 26.49
CA MET A 279 9.57 -21.41 26.41
C MET A 279 9.62 -22.55 25.39
N GLN A 280 8.50 -22.87 24.75
CA GLN A 280 8.37 -23.80 23.64
C GLN A 280 7.94 -23.10 22.34
N ARG A 281 7.97 -21.75 22.33
CA ARG A 281 7.64 -20.90 21.18
C ARG A 281 8.87 -20.05 20.82
N PRO A 282 9.80 -20.59 20.02
CA PRO A 282 10.96 -19.82 19.60
C PRO A 282 10.53 -18.64 18.73
N THR A 283 11.29 -17.55 18.82
CA THR A 283 11.07 -16.31 18.06
C THR A 283 11.44 -16.43 16.59
N GLY A 284 12.36 -17.31 16.21
CA GLY A 284 12.76 -17.52 14.82
C GLY A 284 11.57 -17.70 13.87
N PRO A 285 10.67 -18.66 14.13
CA PRO A 285 9.49 -18.88 13.30
C PRO A 285 8.40 -17.80 13.41
N LEU A 286 8.32 -17.10 14.53
CA LEU A 286 7.15 -16.26 14.88
C LEU A 286 7.42 -14.75 14.78
N CYS A 287 8.68 -14.33 14.78
CA CYS A 287 9.06 -12.92 14.96
C CYS A 287 10.25 -12.51 14.09
N ASP A 288 11.31 -13.30 14.05
CA ASP A 288 12.63 -12.77 13.70
C ASP A 288 12.79 -12.42 12.23
N GLY A 289 12.09 -13.09 11.33
CA GLY A 289 12.11 -12.72 9.91
C GLY A 289 11.57 -11.31 9.63
N CYS A 290 10.67 -10.79 10.45
CA CYS A 290 10.19 -9.40 10.34
C CYS A 290 11.05 -8.40 11.13
N HIS A 291 11.87 -8.86 12.07
CA HIS A 291 12.63 -8.01 13.01
C HIS A 291 14.15 -8.09 12.82
N SER A 292 14.59 -8.59 11.67
CA SER A 292 16.00 -8.71 11.31
C SER A 292 16.19 -8.61 9.80
N VAL A 293 17.46 -8.52 9.39
CA VAL A 293 17.89 -8.68 8.01
C VAL A 293 18.49 -10.07 7.85
N ASN A 294 17.98 -10.80 6.86
CA ASN A 294 18.49 -12.10 6.41
C ASN A 294 18.55 -13.14 7.55
N TYR A 295 17.42 -13.36 8.23
CA TYR A 295 17.29 -14.48 9.17
C TYR A 295 17.38 -15.81 8.43
N ASP A 296 18.41 -16.60 8.74
CA ASP A 296 18.59 -17.94 8.23
C ASP A 296 17.85 -18.94 9.12
N ILE A 297 16.86 -19.65 8.56
CA ILE A 297 16.02 -20.59 9.32
C ILE A 297 16.75 -21.88 9.76
N THR A 298 17.92 -22.15 9.18
CA THR A 298 18.73 -23.35 9.47
C THR A 298 19.76 -23.03 10.55
N THR A 299 20.53 -21.97 10.37
CA THR A 299 21.59 -21.57 11.32
C THR A 299 21.08 -20.66 12.43
N LYS A 300 19.86 -20.10 12.30
CA LYS A 300 19.23 -19.16 13.25
C LYS A 300 20.02 -17.86 13.43
N THR A 301 20.84 -17.51 12.43
CA THR A 301 21.65 -16.29 12.43
C THR A 301 20.98 -15.19 11.63
N VAL A 302 21.30 -13.94 11.98
CA VAL A 302 20.88 -12.74 11.24
C VAL A 302 22.13 -11.99 10.76
N THR A 303 22.02 -11.26 9.65
CA THR A 303 23.05 -10.29 9.27
C THR A 303 23.03 -9.08 10.20
N GLU A 304 21.84 -8.59 10.52
CA GLU A 304 21.64 -7.54 11.52
C GLU A 304 20.26 -7.66 12.17
N TRP A 305 20.18 -7.34 13.47
CA TRP A 305 18.90 -7.12 14.15
C TRP A 305 18.29 -5.79 13.72
N ASN A 306 16.96 -5.68 13.85
CA ASN A 306 16.13 -4.56 13.42
C ASN A 306 15.77 -4.58 11.93
N VAL A 307 14.92 -3.64 11.51
CA VAL A 307 14.56 -3.43 10.11
C VAL A 307 15.59 -2.50 9.48
N GLY A 308 16.65 -3.11 8.94
CA GLY A 308 17.76 -2.44 8.31
C GLY A 308 17.61 -2.16 6.81
N CYS A 309 18.59 -1.46 6.24
CA CYS A 309 18.56 -1.00 4.85
C CYS A 309 18.23 -2.13 3.87
N GLU A 310 18.89 -3.27 4.02
CA GLU A 310 18.79 -4.38 3.10
C GLU A 310 17.48 -5.18 3.22
N ARG A 311 16.66 -4.93 4.26
CA ARG A 311 15.29 -5.46 4.34
C ARG A 311 14.37 -4.86 3.27
N CYS A 312 14.65 -3.61 2.87
CA CYS A 312 13.89 -2.88 1.85
C CYS A 312 14.64 -2.75 0.51
N HIS A 313 15.97 -2.79 0.54
CA HIS A 313 16.82 -2.58 -0.63
C HIS A 313 17.46 -3.86 -1.19
N GLY A 314 17.26 -5.00 -0.53
CA GLY A 314 17.93 -6.26 -0.89
C GLY A 314 19.40 -6.29 -0.47
N ALA A 315 20.07 -7.41 -0.74
CA ALA A 315 21.49 -7.60 -0.42
C ALA A 315 22.38 -6.58 -1.17
N GLY A 316 23.25 -5.90 -0.44
CA GLY A 316 23.99 -4.72 -0.90
C GLY A 316 25.48 -4.92 -1.20
N SER A 317 26.06 -6.11 -1.00
CA SER A 317 27.50 -6.35 -1.22
C SER A 317 28.02 -5.92 -2.60
N ALA A 318 27.29 -6.24 -3.68
CA ALA A 318 27.66 -5.83 -5.03
C ALA A 318 27.66 -4.30 -5.18
N HIS A 319 26.66 -3.63 -4.58
CA HIS A 319 26.57 -2.18 -4.57
C HIS A 319 27.70 -1.52 -3.77
N VAL A 320 28.01 -2.05 -2.58
CA VAL A 320 29.10 -1.54 -1.74
C VAL A 320 30.46 -1.68 -2.45
N ALA A 321 30.68 -2.77 -3.17
CA ALA A 321 31.92 -2.98 -3.92
C ALA A 321 32.04 -2.09 -5.16
N ALA A 322 30.95 -1.87 -5.90
CA ALA A 322 30.92 -1.07 -7.13
C ALA A 322 29.58 -0.32 -7.27
N PRO A 323 29.41 0.87 -6.68
CA PRO A 323 28.10 1.51 -6.57
C PRO A 323 27.49 1.91 -7.92
N THR A 324 26.34 1.32 -8.28
CA THR A 324 25.52 1.76 -9.41
C THR A 324 24.04 1.75 -9.03
N ARG A 325 23.18 2.41 -9.81
CA ARG A 325 21.72 2.32 -9.60
C ARG A 325 21.13 0.95 -9.97
N ALA A 326 21.89 0.13 -10.71
CA ALA A 326 21.40 -1.14 -11.24
C ALA A 326 21.66 -2.33 -10.30
N ASN A 327 22.57 -2.18 -9.31
CA ASN A 327 22.97 -3.26 -8.41
C ASN A 327 22.53 -3.06 -6.96
N ILE A 328 21.50 -2.23 -6.75
CA ILE A 328 20.74 -2.13 -5.49
C ILE A 328 19.29 -1.83 -5.84
N ILE A 329 18.35 -2.40 -5.10
CA ILE A 329 16.93 -2.12 -5.34
C ILE A 329 16.59 -0.77 -4.74
N ASN A 330 15.92 0.08 -5.51
CA ASN A 330 15.22 1.26 -4.98
C ASN A 330 13.72 1.01 -5.09
N PRO A 331 12.98 0.84 -3.98
CA PRO A 331 11.54 0.62 -4.00
C PRO A 331 10.73 1.67 -4.78
N ALA A 332 11.22 2.91 -4.84
CA ALA A 332 10.57 3.98 -5.60
C ALA A 332 10.67 3.80 -7.13
N GLY A 333 11.56 2.91 -7.61
CA GLY A 333 11.70 2.55 -9.02
C GLY A 333 11.01 1.25 -9.41
N LEU A 334 10.33 0.59 -8.47
CA LEU A 334 9.53 -0.61 -8.73
C LEU A 334 8.12 -0.23 -9.19
N ASP A 335 7.39 -1.17 -9.81
CA ASP A 335 5.95 -1.03 -9.96
C ASP A 335 5.27 -0.92 -8.58
N TYR A 336 4.05 -0.37 -8.56
CA TYR A 336 3.39 -0.05 -7.30
C TYR A 336 3.09 -1.28 -6.43
N VAL A 337 2.97 -2.48 -7.00
CA VAL A 337 2.75 -3.71 -6.22
C VAL A 337 4.02 -4.04 -5.47
N ASN A 338 5.14 -4.23 -6.17
CA ASN A 338 6.43 -4.55 -5.57
C ASN A 338 6.95 -3.43 -4.63
N ALA A 339 6.64 -2.18 -4.95
CA ALA A 339 6.92 -1.02 -4.10
C ALA A 339 6.18 -1.09 -2.76
N ASN A 340 4.90 -1.51 -2.77
CA ASN A 340 4.11 -1.71 -1.55
C ASN A 340 4.49 -2.99 -0.81
N ASP A 341 4.84 -4.06 -1.53
CA ASP A 341 5.27 -5.33 -0.96
C ASP A 341 6.53 -5.21 -0.11
N THR A 342 7.37 -4.22 -0.41
CA THR A 342 8.48 -3.77 0.45
C THR A 342 8.03 -3.54 1.91
N CYS A 343 6.82 -3.03 2.12
CA CYS A 343 6.22 -2.78 3.43
C CYS A 343 5.31 -3.92 3.88
N ILE A 344 4.49 -4.47 2.97
CA ILE A 344 3.49 -5.50 3.27
C ILE A 344 4.13 -6.78 3.78
N GLN A 345 5.37 -7.11 3.39
CA GLN A 345 6.12 -8.27 3.91
C GLN A 345 6.22 -8.32 5.46
N CYS A 346 6.01 -7.20 6.15
CA CYS A 346 6.02 -7.12 7.61
C CYS A 346 4.75 -6.45 8.17
N HIS A 347 4.22 -5.43 7.49
CA HIS A 347 3.00 -4.71 7.90
C HIS A 347 1.70 -5.42 7.47
N SER A 348 1.68 -6.74 7.57
CA SER A 348 0.51 -7.56 7.27
C SER A 348 0.45 -8.80 8.14
N GLN A 349 -0.75 -9.39 8.15
CA GLN A 349 -1.01 -10.74 8.66
C GLN A 349 -1.25 -11.67 7.47
N GLY A 350 -0.73 -12.89 7.56
CA GLY A 350 -0.82 -13.87 6.48
C GLY A 350 -0.08 -15.15 6.83
N ARG A 351 0.06 -16.02 5.83
CA ARG A 351 0.71 -17.32 5.95
C ARG A 351 1.57 -17.61 4.73
N PRO A 352 2.74 -18.24 4.89
CA PRO A 352 3.46 -18.86 3.80
C PRO A 352 2.57 -19.92 3.12
N PRO A 353 2.45 -19.93 1.78
CA PRO A 353 1.65 -20.92 1.06
C PRO A 353 2.09 -22.37 1.32
N GLY A 354 3.36 -22.60 1.64
CA GLY A 354 3.97 -23.91 1.87
C GLY A 354 4.20 -24.28 3.35
N ASN A 355 3.47 -23.68 4.29
CA ASN A 355 3.58 -24.07 5.70
C ASN A 355 3.04 -25.50 5.96
N PRO A 356 3.69 -26.31 6.83
CA PRO A 356 4.95 -26.03 7.52
C PRO A 356 6.18 -26.23 6.61
N ILE A 357 7.20 -25.40 6.82
CA ILE A 357 8.49 -25.48 6.11
C ILE A 357 9.46 -26.27 6.97
N ASN A 358 9.97 -27.39 6.47
CA ASN A 358 10.84 -28.32 7.21
C ASN A 358 10.25 -28.72 8.58
N GLY A 359 8.93 -28.94 8.64
CA GLY A 359 8.22 -29.33 9.86
C GLY A 359 7.92 -28.20 10.85
N THR A 360 8.29 -26.95 10.53
CA THR A 360 8.08 -25.78 11.39
C THR A 360 7.08 -24.79 10.76
N TYR A 361 6.18 -24.21 11.55
CA TYR A 361 5.18 -23.24 11.09
C TYR A 361 5.69 -21.81 11.26
N TYR A 362 5.77 -21.05 10.17
CA TYR A 362 6.30 -19.68 10.18
C TYR A 362 5.20 -18.62 10.00
N ASP A 363 5.34 -17.49 10.70
CA ASP A 363 4.42 -16.33 10.68
C ASP A 363 5.03 -15.09 9.97
N TRP A 364 5.85 -15.37 8.95
CA TRP A 364 6.50 -14.38 8.08
C TRP A 364 6.91 -15.02 6.74
N PRO A 365 7.17 -14.23 5.67
CA PRO A 365 7.41 -14.76 4.32
C PRO A 365 8.82 -15.37 4.17
N VAL A 366 8.97 -16.62 4.61
CA VAL A 366 10.24 -17.36 4.55
C VAL A 366 10.74 -17.48 3.11
N GLY A 367 11.99 -17.09 2.88
CA GLY A 367 12.63 -17.14 1.56
C GLY A 367 12.38 -15.92 0.68
N PHE A 368 11.47 -15.00 1.08
CA PHE A 368 11.29 -13.75 0.36
C PHE A 368 12.47 -12.80 0.57
N HIS A 369 12.92 -12.20 -0.52
CA HIS A 369 13.80 -11.04 -0.51
C HIS A 369 13.37 -10.05 -1.60
N MET A 370 13.83 -8.81 -1.46
CA MET A 370 13.53 -7.76 -2.43
C MET A 370 13.95 -8.18 -3.84
N GLY A 371 13.07 -7.92 -4.80
CA GLY A 371 13.23 -8.34 -6.20
C GLY A 371 12.46 -9.61 -6.56
N LEU A 372 11.89 -10.31 -5.58
CA LEU A 372 10.92 -11.39 -5.78
C LEU A 372 9.49 -10.86 -5.68
N ASN A 373 8.53 -11.67 -6.13
CA ASN A 373 7.11 -11.41 -5.94
C ASN A 373 6.68 -11.92 -4.55
N LEU A 374 6.14 -11.05 -3.69
CA LEU A 374 5.76 -11.41 -2.33
C LEU A 374 4.65 -12.47 -2.29
N ALA A 375 3.73 -12.46 -3.27
CA ALA A 375 2.61 -13.39 -3.32
C ALA A 375 3.03 -14.87 -3.43
N ASP A 376 4.24 -15.14 -3.93
CA ASP A 376 4.79 -16.50 -4.01
C ASP A 376 5.21 -17.04 -2.63
N PHE A 377 5.43 -16.15 -1.66
CA PHE A 377 5.94 -16.46 -0.31
C PHE A 377 4.97 -16.10 0.81
N TRP A 378 3.94 -15.31 0.51
CA TRP A 378 3.02 -14.76 1.50
C TRP A 378 1.60 -14.65 0.98
N LYS A 379 0.69 -15.35 1.64
CA LYS A 379 -0.75 -15.21 1.43
C LYS A 379 -1.34 -14.39 2.57
N LEU A 380 -1.83 -13.20 2.28
CA LEU A 380 -2.51 -12.37 3.26
C LEU A 380 -3.69 -13.12 3.91
N GLU A 381 -3.93 -12.89 5.19
CA GLU A 381 -5.12 -13.42 5.87
C GLU A 381 -6.36 -12.99 5.11
N ALA A 382 -7.22 -13.96 4.80
CA ALA A 382 -8.47 -13.70 4.10
C ALA A 382 -9.52 -13.11 5.05
N HIS A 383 -10.42 -12.31 4.49
CA HIS A 383 -11.65 -11.91 5.15
C HIS A 383 -12.85 -12.55 4.45
N ARG A 384 -13.97 -12.63 5.16
CA ARG A 384 -15.26 -13.00 4.60
C ARG A 384 -16.27 -11.96 5.03
N LEU A 385 -16.90 -11.32 4.05
CA LEU A 385 -17.93 -10.30 4.32
C LEU A 385 -19.09 -10.92 5.11
N GLY A 386 -19.54 -10.21 6.14
CA GLY A 386 -20.53 -10.66 7.12
C GLY A 386 -19.94 -11.32 8.37
N ASP A 387 -18.69 -11.76 8.34
CA ASP A 387 -18.06 -12.49 9.45
C ASP A 387 -16.97 -11.63 10.13
N THR A 388 -17.21 -11.23 11.38
CA THR A 388 -16.13 -10.69 12.23
C THR A 388 -15.30 -11.85 12.78
N ASN A 389 -14.00 -11.80 12.57
CA ASN A 389 -13.06 -12.78 13.08
C ASN A 389 -11.90 -12.11 13.83
N PHE A 390 -10.88 -12.89 14.14
CA PHE A 390 -9.72 -12.39 14.88
C PHE A 390 -8.93 -11.30 14.13
N TYR A 391 -8.92 -11.34 12.80
CA TYR A 391 -8.16 -10.43 11.93
C TYR A 391 -8.99 -9.27 11.39
N HIS A 392 -10.23 -9.53 11.00
CA HIS A 392 -11.06 -8.57 10.29
C HIS A 392 -12.43 -8.40 10.95
N PHE A 393 -12.97 -7.20 10.86
CA PHE A 393 -14.38 -6.94 11.02
C PHE A 393 -15.19 -7.53 9.86
N ALA A 394 -16.50 -7.61 10.03
CA ALA A 394 -17.44 -8.16 9.05
C ALA A 394 -17.45 -7.42 7.70
N ASP A 395 -16.93 -6.20 7.60
CA ASP A 395 -16.78 -5.46 6.34
C ASP A 395 -15.45 -5.72 5.62
N GLY A 396 -14.54 -6.51 6.22
CA GLY A 396 -13.19 -6.74 5.73
C GLY A 396 -12.13 -5.76 6.22
N THR A 397 -12.50 -4.74 7.00
CA THR A 397 -11.54 -3.83 7.65
C THR A 397 -10.79 -4.57 8.75
N ALA A 398 -9.49 -4.29 8.91
CA ALA A 398 -8.68 -4.89 9.95
C ALA A 398 -9.18 -4.55 11.36
N HIS A 399 -9.13 -5.57 12.23
CA HIS A 399 -9.54 -5.49 13.64
C HIS A 399 -8.33 -5.49 14.59
N LYS A 400 -7.11 -5.77 14.10
CA LYS A 400 -5.87 -5.85 14.89
C LYS A 400 -4.69 -5.17 14.19
N ASN A 401 -3.73 -4.70 14.99
CA ASN A 401 -2.51 -4.06 14.49
C ASN A 401 -1.66 -5.05 13.66
N ARG A 402 -0.73 -4.52 12.85
CA ARG A 402 0.06 -5.20 11.79
C ARG A 402 -0.83 -5.71 10.66
N MET A 403 -1.86 -4.93 10.27
CA MET A 403 -2.74 -5.27 9.16
C MET A 403 -2.91 -4.12 8.16
N GLN A 404 -2.06 -3.10 8.26
CA GLN A 404 -2.12 -1.94 7.36
C GLN A 404 -1.99 -2.36 5.89
N GLY A 405 -1.18 -3.37 5.58
CA GLY A 405 -1.09 -3.98 4.25
C GLY A 405 -2.37 -4.69 3.83
N ASN A 406 -3.00 -5.47 4.71
CA ASN A 406 -4.27 -6.15 4.45
C ASN A 406 -5.39 -5.14 4.12
N ASP A 407 -5.44 -4.04 4.85
CA ASP A 407 -6.36 -2.92 4.59
C ASP A 407 -6.01 -2.19 3.29
N PHE A 408 -4.73 -1.83 3.11
CA PHE A 408 -4.30 -0.98 2.02
C PHE A 408 -4.54 -1.62 0.66
N VAL A 409 -4.29 -2.92 0.49
CA VAL A 409 -4.52 -3.63 -0.79
C VAL A 409 -5.99 -3.64 -1.23
N GLN A 410 -6.93 -3.43 -0.29
CA GLN A 410 -8.36 -3.32 -0.58
C GLN A 410 -8.78 -1.90 -0.98
N SER A 411 -7.90 -0.92 -0.79
CA SER A 411 -8.24 0.50 -0.98
C SER A 411 -8.19 0.92 -2.45
N LEU A 412 -8.98 1.96 -2.78
CA LEU A 412 -8.87 2.64 -4.07
C LEU A 412 -7.48 3.29 -4.27
N MET A 413 -6.80 3.68 -3.19
CA MET A 413 -5.44 4.21 -3.26
C MET A 413 -4.48 3.18 -3.86
N TYR A 414 -4.50 1.95 -3.34
CA TYR A 414 -3.69 0.86 -3.88
C TYR A 414 -4.06 0.54 -5.33
N ALA A 415 -5.36 0.43 -5.64
CA ALA A 415 -5.82 0.18 -7.01
C ALA A 415 -5.42 1.29 -8.00
N ARG A 416 -5.13 2.50 -7.51
CA ARG A 416 -4.65 3.65 -8.31
C ARG A 416 -3.13 3.83 -8.29
N GLY A 417 -2.39 2.87 -7.74
CA GLY A 417 -0.93 2.85 -7.75
C GLY A 417 -0.27 3.75 -6.70
N VAL A 418 -1.01 4.21 -5.68
CA VAL A 418 -0.43 4.91 -4.53
C VAL A 418 0.40 3.91 -3.71
N THR A 419 1.53 4.36 -3.19
CA THR A 419 2.42 3.53 -2.37
C THR A 419 2.45 3.96 -0.91
N CYS A 420 2.87 3.08 0.00
CA CYS A 420 3.06 3.42 1.41
C CYS A 420 3.97 4.67 1.58
N PHE A 421 5.03 4.76 0.79
CA PHE A 421 5.98 5.89 0.83
C PHE A 421 5.50 7.14 0.07
N SER A 422 4.28 7.14 -0.46
CA SER A 422 3.58 8.37 -0.86
C SER A 422 3.19 9.19 0.39
N CYS A 423 2.90 8.51 1.50
CA CYS A 423 2.52 9.14 2.78
C CYS A 423 3.65 9.07 3.82
N HIS A 424 4.44 8.00 3.83
CA HIS A 424 5.50 7.75 4.81
C HIS A 424 6.91 8.00 4.26
N ASP A 425 7.83 8.43 5.12
CA ASP A 425 9.27 8.46 4.84
C ASP A 425 9.95 7.33 5.63
N PRO A 426 10.28 6.19 5.00
CA PRO A 426 10.86 5.04 5.69
C PRO A 426 12.26 5.32 6.26
N HIS A 427 12.92 6.39 5.81
CA HIS A 427 14.23 6.79 6.32
C HIS A 427 14.14 7.70 7.55
N GLY A 428 12.95 8.08 8.00
CA GLY A 428 12.75 8.86 9.21
C GLY A 428 12.23 10.27 8.96
N SER A 429 11.24 10.69 9.75
CA SER A 429 10.62 12.01 9.67
C SER A 429 10.38 12.56 11.07
N LYS A 430 10.26 13.89 11.17
CA LYS A 430 9.86 14.58 12.41
C LYS A 430 8.38 14.42 12.75
N ASN A 431 7.55 13.96 11.82
CA ASN A 431 6.12 13.77 12.03
C ASN A 431 5.84 12.39 12.65
N ASP A 432 4.77 12.26 13.45
CA ASP A 432 4.38 10.95 13.99
C ASP A 432 4.10 9.95 12.87
N ALA A 433 4.26 8.66 13.18
CA ALA A 433 4.16 7.55 12.24
C ALA A 433 5.07 7.70 10.99
N MET A 434 6.13 8.52 11.08
CA MET A 434 7.06 8.76 9.99
C MET A 434 6.39 9.35 8.74
N LEU A 435 5.33 10.14 8.90
CA LEU A 435 4.67 10.81 7.78
C LEU A 435 5.61 11.81 7.10
N ARG A 436 5.55 11.92 5.77
CA ARG A 436 6.37 12.88 4.98
C ARG A 436 6.04 14.33 5.32
N LYS A 437 4.77 14.59 5.66
CA LYS A 437 4.22 15.91 6.01
C LYS A 437 3.29 15.78 7.23
N PRO A 438 2.89 16.89 7.87
CA PRO A 438 1.86 16.85 8.92
C PRO A 438 0.56 16.19 8.44
N ALA A 439 -0.17 15.51 9.32
CA ALA A 439 -1.23 14.53 8.99
C ALA A 439 -2.22 14.89 7.87
N ASN A 440 -2.67 16.14 7.76
CA ASN A 440 -3.63 16.55 6.72
C ASN A 440 -2.99 16.79 5.36
N SER A 441 -1.72 17.20 5.33
CA SER A 441 -1.07 17.63 4.10
C SER A 441 -0.91 16.49 3.07
N PRO A 442 -0.51 15.25 3.43
CA PRO A 442 -0.46 14.15 2.46
C PRO A 442 -1.82 13.87 1.80
N CYS A 443 -2.91 13.96 2.56
CA CYS A 443 -4.25 13.79 2.00
C CYS A 443 -4.57 14.94 1.02
N GLN A 444 -4.33 16.17 1.44
CA GLN A 444 -4.65 17.38 0.69
C GLN A 444 -3.81 17.59 -0.57
N ASP A 445 -2.62 16.97 -0.66
CA ASP A 445 -1.82 16.97 -1.89
C ASP A 445 -2.62 16.40 -3.09
N CYS A 446 -3.52 15.44 -2.82
CA CYS A 446 -4.40 14.85 -3.83
C CYS A 446 -5.88 15.23 -3.64
N HIS A 447 -6.30 15.51 -2.41
CA HIS A 447 -7.68 15.79 -1.99
C HIS A 447 -7.85 17.24 -1.51
N GLY A 448 -7.32 18.19 -2.28
CA GLY A 448 -7.42 19.61 -1.98
C GLY A 448 -8.83 20.17 -2.18
N PRO A 449 -9.13 21.36 -1.63
CA PRO A 449 -10.38 22.06 -1.93
C PRO A 449 -10.56 22.21 -3.44
N ASN A 450 -11.75 21.89 -3.95
CA ASN A 450 -12.11 21.91 -5.39
C ASN A 450 -11.46 20.84 -6.28
N THR A 451 -10.83 19.81 -5.71
CA THR A 451 -10.49 18.59 -6.48
C THR A 451 -11.71 17.68 -6.56
N GLN A 452 -11.84 16.88 -7.64
CA GLN A 452 -12.99 15.98 -7.82
C GLN A 452 -13.13 14.98 -6.66
N ASN A 453 -12.02 14.56 -6.09
CA ASN A 453 -11.90 13.62 -4.98
C ASN A 453 -11.76 14.31 -3.61
N GLY A 454 -11.64 15.63 -3.54
CA GLY A 454 -11.47 16.37 -2.30
C GLY A 454 -12.79 16.84 -1.67
N PRO A 455 -12.72 17.52 -0.51
CA PRO A 455 -13.90 18.11 0.10
C PRO A 455 -14.59 19.11 -0.84
N HIS A 456 -15.90 18.95 -1.02
CA HIS A 456 -16.73 19.87 -1.84
C HIS A 456 -17.19 21.12 -1.06
N THR A 457 -16.57 21.42 0.07
CA THR A 457 -16.84 22.60 0.88
C THR A 457 -15.67 23.58 0.79
N THR A 458 -15.92 24.86 1.10
CA THR A 458 -14.92 25.94 0.97
C THR A 458 -13.83 25.89 2.03
N THR A 459 -14.04 25.20 3.15
CA THR A 459 -13.07 25.10 4.26
C THR A 459 -13.05 23.71 4.88
N ILE A 460 -11.93 23.35 5.50
CA ILE A 460 -11.80 22.09 6.25
C ILE A 460 -12.79 22.04 7.43
N GLU A 461 -13.07 23.17 8.07
CA GLU A 461 -14.06 23.26 9.14
C GLU A 461 -15.46 23.00 8.62
N ALA A 462 -15.81 23.52 7.44
CA ALA A 462 -17.11 23.25 6.82
C ALA A 462 -17.26 21.78 6.41
N HIS A 463 -16.16 21.07 6.10
CA HIS A 463 -16.20 19.64 5.80
C HIS A 463 -16.24 18.76 7.05
N THR A 464 -15.40 19.08 8.04
CA THR A 464 -15.18 18.23 9.23
C THR A 464 -16.13 18.59 10.37
N HIS A 465 -16.74 19.78 10.33
CA HIS A 465 -17.50 20.39 11.43
C HIS A 465 -16.70 20.52 12.73
N HIS A 466 -15.37 20.57 12.60
CA HIS A 466 -14.43 20.73 13.69
C HIS A 466 -13.56 21.96 13.45
N LYS A 467 -13.29 22.72 14.52
CA LYS A 467 -12.44 23.91 14.45
C LYS A 467 -11.08 23.57 13.84
N PRO A 468 -10.50 24.42 12.98
CA PRO A 468 -9.18 24.21 12.41
C PRO A 468 -8.14 23.96 13.50
N GLY A 469 -7.31 22.93 13.30
CA GLY A 469 -6.24 22.55 14.24
C GLY A 469 -6.70 21.68 15.42
N SER A 470 -7.99 21.42 15.57
CA SER A 470 -8.48 20.41 16.52
C SER A 470 -8.19 18.99 16.03
N PRO A 471 -8.08 17.98 16.92
CA PRO A 471 -7.89 16.58 16.50
C PRO A 471 -8.94 16.09 15.51
N GLY A 472 -10.21 16.50 15.66
CA GLY A 472 -11.30 16.12 14.75
C GLY A 472 -11.24 16.80 13.37
N SER A 473 -10.47 17.88 13.22
CA SER A 473 -10.23 18.51 11.91
C SER A 473 -9.19 17.76 11.06
N ALA A 474 -8.62 16.67 11.58
CA ALA A 474 -7.67 15.85 10.85
C ALA A 474 -8.38 14.85 9.92
N CYS A 475 -7.97 14.75 8.65
CA CYS A 475 -8.57 13.80 7.69
C CYS A 475 -8.56 12.36 8.24
N ILE A 476 -7.43 11.98 8.84
CA ILE A 476 -7.22 10.66 9.44
C ILE A 476 -8.11 10.39 10.65
N ALA A 477 -8.68 11.41 11.31
CA ALA A 477 -9.56 11.21 12.46
C ALA A 477 -10.85 10.50 12.04
N CYS A 478 -11.37 10.82 10.85
CA CYS A 478 -12.61 10.24 10.33
C CYS A 478 -12.38 9.15 9.29
N HIS A 479 -11.35 9.30 8.43
CA HIS A 479 -11.09 8.36 7.34
C HIS A 479 -10.14 7.22 7.74
N MET A 480 -9.41 7.33 8.85
CA MET A 480 -8.52 6.29 9.35
C MET A 480 -8.73 6.07 10.86
N PRO A 481 -9.98 5.75 11.27
CA PRO A 481 -10.33 5.66 12.68
C PRO A 481 -9.47 4.63 13.40
N LYS A 482 -9.18 4.88 14.68
CA LYS A 482 -8.36 4.00 15.50
C LYS A 482 -9.17 2.79 16.00
N ILE A 483 -9.22 1.75 15.18
CA ILE A 483 -10.05 0.56 15.42
C ILE A 483 -9.27 -0.76 15.41
N GLU A 484 -8.02 -0.74 14.97
CA GLU A 484 -7.16 -1.92 14.96
C GLU A 484 -6.49 -2.11 16.33
N LYS A 485 -6.91 -3.11 17.09
CA LYS A 485 -6.41 -3.35 18.46
C LYS A 485 -4.93 -3.70 18.48
N THR A 486 -4.13 -3.00 19.31
CA THR A 486 -2.71 -3.32 19.51
C THR A 486 -2.38 -3.87 20.90
N ILE A 487 -2.97 -3.31 21.96
CA ILE A 487 -2.83 -3.76 23.34
C ILE A 487 -3.91 -3.10 24.20
N ALA A 488 -4.58 -3.88 25.06
CA ALA A 488 -5.65 -3.36 25.93
C ALA A 488 -6.68 -2.54 25.14
N ASP A 489 -6.91 -1.29 25.53
CA ASP A 489 -7.79 -0.29 24.90
C ASP A 489 -7.06 0.61 23.88
N ILE A 490 -5.79 0.32 23.57
CA ILE A 490 -5.03 1.05 22.57
C ILE A 490 -5.25 0.45 21.19
N ASN A 491 -5.76 1.28 20.28
CA ASN A 491 -5.97 0.97 18.87
C ASN A 491 -5.07 1.82 17.96
N VAL A 492 -4.78 1.31 16.77
CA VAL A 492 -4.11 2.01 15.67
C VAL A 492 -5.10 2.28 14.53
N SER A 493 -4.72 3.19 13.65
CA SER A 493 -5.55 3.65 12.53
C SER A 493 -5.70 2.58 11.45
N SER A 494 -6.94 2.37 10.98
CA SER A 494 -7.22 1.58 9.78
C SER A 494 -6.66 2.23 8.52
N HIS A 495 -6.38 1.42 7.49
CA HIS A 495 -5.81 1.87 6.21
C HIS A 495 -6.73 1.56 5.02
N THR A 496 -8.02 1.30 5.27
CA THR A 496 -9.04 1.24 4.21
C THR A 496 -9.43 2.63 3.69
N PHE A 497 -9.13 3.69 4.45
CA PHE A 497 -9.49 5.11 4.21
C PHE A 497 -11.01 5.38 4.19
N ARG A 498 -11.82 4.38 4.53
CA ARG A 498 -13.27 4.46 4.55
C ARG A 498 -13.75 5.29 5.74
N PHE A 499 -14.80 6.06 5.51
CA PHE A 499 -15.58 6.62 6.60
C PHE A 499 -16.52 5.53 7.11
N ILE A 500 -16.27 5.03 8.32
CA ILE A 500 -17.15 4.04 8.98
C ILE A 500 -18.30 4.82 9.61
N THR A 501 -19.52 4.52 9.15
CA THR A 501 -20.73 5.23 9.54
C THR A 501 -21.29 4.72 10.88
N PRO A 502 -22.09 5.52 11.60
CA PRO A 502 -22.82 5.04 12.77
C PRO A 502 -23.75 3.85 12.46
N ALA A 503 -24.34 3.82 11.25
CA ALA A 503 -25.17 2.70 10.82
C ALA A 503 -24.37 1.39 10.65
N GLU A 504 -23.14 1.45 10.12
CA GLU A 504 -22.23 0.30 10.09
C GLU A 504 -21.83 -0.16 11.50
N THR A 505 -21.69 0.76 12.47
CA THR A 505 -21.51 0.35 13.87
C THR A 505 -22.71 -0.43 14.39
N ASP A 506 -23.93 0.07 14.18
CA ASP A 506 -25.15 -0.59 14.65
C ASP A 506 -25.35 -1.97 13.98
N ALA A 507 -25.01 -2.08 12.69
CA ALA A 507 -25.21 -3.31 11.91
C ALA A 507 -24.10 -4.34 12.09
N LEU A 508 -22.83 -3.91 12.20
CA LEU A 508 -21.65 -4.78 12.11
C LEU A 508 -20.77 -4.74 13.37
N GLY A 509 -21.08 -3.89 14.35
CA GLY A 509 -20.31 -3.74 15.59
C GLY A 509 -18.95 -3.05 15.41
N ILE A 510 -18.70 -2.41 14.27
CA ILE A 510 -17.43 -1.76 13.95
C ILE A 510 -17.40 -0.36 14.58
N PRO A 511 -16.37 0.04 15.36
CA PRO A 511 -16.34 1.39 15.91
C PRO A 511 -16.27 2.46 14.81
N ASN A 512 -17.21 3.40 14.80
CA ASN A 512 -17.24 4.47 13.79
C ASN A 512 -16.33 5.66 14.12
N ALA A 513 -16.11 6.49 13.10
CA ALA A 513 -15.31 7.71 13.15
C ALA A 513 -15.70 8.71 14.25
N CYS A 514 -16.98 8.75 14.65
CA CYS A 514 -17.47 9.72 15.64
C CYS A 514 -17.32 9.18 17.06
N ASN A 515 -17.83 7.97 17.32
CA ASN A 515 -17.92 7.40 18.66
C ASN A 515 -16.56 6.90 19.21
N VAL A 516 -15.52 6.80 18.36
CA VAL A 516 -14.13 6.62 18.82
C VAL A 516 -13.63 7.81 19.65
N CYS A 517 -14.12 9.03 19.39
CA CYS A 517 -13.79 10.22 20.18
C CYS A 517 -14.93 10.67 21.12
N HIS A 518 -16.18 10.50 20.68
CA HIS A 518 -17.38 10.84 21.45
C HIS A 518 -17.93 9.61 22.17
N THR A 519 -17.13 9.07 23.10
CA THR A 519 -17.41 7.79 23.78
C THR A 519 -18.63 7.85 24.72
N ASP A 520 -19.09 9.05 25.08
CA ASP A 520 -20.28 9.30 25.88
C ASP A 520 -21.57 9.45 25.05
N LYS A 521 -21.47 9.38 23.71
CA LYS A 521 -22.58 9.55 22.79
C LYS A 521 -22.99 8.24 22.14
N THR A 522 -24.24 8.17 21.71
CA THR A 522 -24.79 7.03 20.95
C THR A 522 -24.50 7.17 19.45
N THR A 523 -24.66 6.08 18.72
CA THR A 523 -24.67 6.07 17.24
C THR A 523 -25.83 6.91 16.69
N THR A 524 -26.99 6.90 17.36
CA THR A 524 -28.13 7.78 17.02
C THR A 524 -27.78 9.26 17.11
N TRP A 525 -27.02 9.69 18.11
CA TRP A 525 -26.53 11.07 18.20
C TRP A 525 -25.62 11.42 17.02
N ALA A 526 -24.68 10.53 16.68
CA ALA A 526 -23.76 10.76 15.57
C ALA A 526 -24.51 10.81 14.22
N ALA A 527 -25.46 9.91 14.00
CA ALA A 527 -26.32 9.90 12.83
C ALA A 527 -27.16 11.19 12.72
N ALA A 528 -27.76 11.64 13.82
CA ALA A 528 -28.50 12.89 13.86
C ALA A 528 -27.62 14.10 13.55
N ALA A 529 -26.38 14.13 14.06
CA ALA A 529 -25.42 15.18 13.74
C ALA A 529 -25.09 15.21 12.24
N LEU A 530 -24.79 14.07 11.62
CA LEU A 530 -24.52 13.94 10.19
C LEU A 530 -25.72 14.40 9.33
N GLN A 531 -26.95 14.14 9.78
CA GLN A 531 -28.16 14.62 9.10
C GLN A 531 -28.29 16.15 9.07
N THR A 532 -27.62 16.89 9.97
CA THR A 532 -27.66 18.36 9.95
C THR A 532 -26.68 18.98 8.96
N TRP A 533 -25.71 18.21 8.45
CA TRP A 533 -24.67 18.73 7.56
C TRP A 533 -25.26 19.08 6.20
N GLY A 534 -24.80 20.18 5.60
CA GLY A 534 -25.32 20.68 4.32
C GLY A 534 -24.78 19.94 3.10
N ASP A 535 -23.62 19.31 3.23
CA ASP A 535 -22.86 18.62 2.18
C ASP A 535 -23.07 17.09 2.20
N ARG A 536 -24.28 16.63 2.59
CA ARG A 536 -24.55 15.20 2.83
C ARG A 536 -24.17 14.34 1.62
N SER A 537 -23.41 13.30 1.91
CA SER A 537 -23.06 12.26 0.92
C SER A 537 -23.79 10.98 1.30
N PRO A 538 -24.44 10.27 0.36
CA PRO A 538 -25.05 8.96 0.63
C PRO A 538 -24.07 7.99 1.32
N TRP A 539 -22.79 8.04 0.91
CA TRP A 539 -21.70 7.25 1.47
C TRP A 539 -21.41 7.53 2.96
N ARG A 540 -21.71 8.74 3.46
CA ARG A 540 -21.57 9.08 4.90
C ARG A 540 -22.81 8.75 5.72
N MET A 541 -23.96 8.65 5.07
CA MET A 541 -25.24 8.38 5.74
C MET A 541 -25.53 6.88 5.88
N GLY A 542 -24.88 6.03 5.08
CA GLY A 542 -25.10 4.59 5.10
C GLY A 542 -26.43 4.17 4.47
N ASN A 543 -26.98 4.99 3.57
CA ASN A 543 -28.27 4.78 2.89
C ASN A 543 -28.08 4.43 1.41
#